data_AF-A0A6P5EJ60-F1
#
_entry.id   AF-A0A6P5EJ60-F1
#
_cell.length_a   1.000
_cell.length_b   1.000
_cell.length_c   1.000
_cell.angle_alpha   90.00
_cell.angle_beta   90.00
_cell.angle_gamma   90.00
#
_symmetry.space_group_name_H-M   'P 1'
#
loop_
_entity.id
_entity.type
_entity.pdbx_description
1 polymer ?
#
loop_
_entity_poly.entity_id
_entity_poly.type
_entity_poly.pdbx_seq_one_letter_code
_entity_poly.pdbx_strand_id
1 'polypeptide(L)'
;MDHPFRDVDASYLPPFSDDIALLILARLPSSKYCDLRLVNRRFRSLIRSGELNEIRKKIGLKVPKIFLHSGEARYQCYEPYTRSCWDLPVCPYDETTPYRARELFCLGTHLLLLGIINGDCGLCGLQSDSDIWRYELELNRWFNSPMMITPRFVFASADCGSVACVAGGEQQGSEEVLNSAEKYNPESKSWESLPSMNRRRCFCSGLYMDSKFYVIGGINENRDLLTCGECYDFERNVWELIPNMIEDDPSRTVLSSQPQDFVAVVNNELYYLDVPSRHLKVYLKNNSTWKIVGRAPASIELFEGWGVKLKSLGDELVLICRTLRKHPTLDILMCFCTPSPELDNVEWRVLEFDRQGRNLFIHNCCVMMA
;
A
#
# COMPACT_ATOMS: atom_id res chain seq x y z
N MET A 1 4.29 60.76 -26.07
CA MET A 1 3.66 59.43 -26.07
C MET A 1 4.76 58.41 -26.24
N ASP A 2 4.58 57.27 -25.59
CA ASP A 2 5.31 56.00 -25.75
C ASP A 2 6.58 55.80 -24.91
N HIS A 3 6.34 55.46 -23.65
CA HIS A 3 7.22 54.58 -22.87
C HIS A 3 7.18 53.16 -23.46
N PRO A 4 8.33 52.47 -23.59
CA PRO A 4 8.35 51.08 -24.03
C PRO A 4 7.77 50.18 -22.94
N PHE A 5 6.99 49.19 -23.38
CA PHE A 5 6.37 48.14 -22.58
C PHE A 5 7.37 47.58 -21.55
N ARG A 6 7.10 47.86 -20.27
CA ARG A 6 7.70 47.11 -19.16
C ARG A 6 7.19 45.67 -19.24
N ASP A 7 8.12 44.72 -19.28
CA ASP A 7 7.84 43.30 -19.07
C ASP A 7 7.00 43.11 -17.79
N VAL A 8 5.86 42.45 -17.94
CA VAL A 8 4.87 42.18 -16.89
C VAL A 8 5.25 40.92 -16.08
N ASP A 9 6.55 40.56 -16.04
CA ASP A 9 7.08 39.47 -15.21
C ASP A 9 7.81 40.02 -13.95
N ALA A 10 7.35 41.16 -13.43
CA ALA A 10 7.81 41.64 -12.12
C ALA A 10 7.27 40.71 -11.02
N SER A 11 8.10 39.77 -10.59
CA SER A 11 7.83 38.86 -9.48
C SER A 11 7.61 39.64 -8.19
N TYR A 12 6.39 39.57 -7.63
CA TYR A 12 6.00 40.18 -6.35
C TYR A 12 6.64 39.52 -5.10
N LEU A 13 7.65 38.67 -5.29
CA LEU A 13 8.38 38.01 -4.20
C LEU A 13 9.77 38.65 -4.08
N PRO A 14 10.28 38.92 -2.86
CA PRO A 14 11.68 39.33 -2.70
C PRO A 14 12.59 38.29 -3.38
N PRO A 15 13.76 38.69 -3.92
CA PRO A 15 14.61 37.79 -4.69
C PRO A 15 15.29 36.81 -3.75
N PHE A 16 14.56 35.78 -3.35
CA PHE A 16 15.15 34.55 -2.85
C PHE A 16 16.07 34.01 -3.94
N SER A 17 17.20 33.40 -3.55
CA SER A 17 17.96 32.62 -4.53
C SER A 17 17.05 31.52 -5.09
N ASP A 18 17.27 31.15 -6.35
CA ASP A 18 16.47 30.11 -7.00
C ASP A 18 16.44 28.82 -6.16
N ASP A 19 17.54 28.50 -5.47
CA ASP A 19 17.64 27.36 -4.55
C ASP A 19 16.65 27.44 -3.38
N ILE A 20 16.52 28.61 -2.73
CA ILE A 20 15.58 28.80 -1.62
C ILE A 20 14.14 28.71 -2.13
N ALA A 21 13.86 29.29 -3.30
CA ALA A 21 12.54 29.19 -3.91
C ALA A 21 12.17 27.72 -4.21
N LEU A 22 13.09 26.95 -4.79
CA LEU A 22 12.88 25.53 -5.05
C LEU A 22 12.66 24.73 -3.77
N LEU A 23 13.41 25.03 -2.70
CA LEU A 23 13.24 24.40 -1.38
C LEU A 23 11.89 24.71 -0.74
N ILE A 24 11.37 25.94 -0.92
CA ILE A 24 10.03 26.31 -0.45
C ILE A 24 8.97 25.56 -1.25
N LEU A 25 9.09 25.55 -2.58
CA LEU A 25 8.13 24.88 -3.46
C LEU A 25 8.10 23.37 -3.22
N ALA A 26 9.27 22.75 -2.99
CA ALA A 26 9.38 21.34 -2.64
C ALA A 26 8.66 21.00 -1.32
N ARG A 27 8.48 21.95 -0.41
CA ARG A 27 7.77 21.73 0.87
C ARG A 27 6.26 21.95 0.79
N LEU A 28 5.75 22.50 -0.31
CA LEU A 28 4.30 22.68 -0.48
C LEU A 28 3.63 21.31 -0.63
N PRO A 29 2.37 21.14 -0.18
CA PRO A 29 1.58 19.94 -0.45
C PRO A 29 1.51 19.61 -1.94
N SER A 30 1.58 18.33 -2.30
CA SER A 30 1.51 17.91 -3.71
C SER A 30 0.18 18.32 -4.36
N SER A 31 -0.89 18.43 -3.58
CA SER A 31 -2.19 18.94 -4.02
C SER A 31 -2.14 20.37 -4.60
N LYS A 32 -1.17 21.19 -4.17
CA LYS A 32 -0.97 22.57 -4.69
C LYS A 32 -0.20 22.62 -5.99
N TYR A 33 0.43 21.53 -6.42
CA TYR A 33 1.21 21.53 -7.65
C TYR A 33 0.32 21.73 -8.89
N CYS A 34 -0.94 21.29 -8.84
CA CYS A 34 -1.90 21.57 -9.91
C CYS A 34 -2.15 23.08 -10.07
N ASP A 35 -2.32 23.81 -8.97
CA ASP A 35 -2.52 25.26 -8.98
C ASP A 35 -1.25 25.98 -9.46
N LEU A 36 -0.08 25.56 -8.96
CA LEU A 36 1.21 26.15 -9.33
C LEU A 36 1.53 25.99 -10.82
N ARG A 37 1.13 24.88 -11.45
CA ARG A 37 1.29 24.68 -12.90
C ARG A 37 0.55 25.73 -13.75
N LEU A 38 -0.47 26.39 -13.19
CA LEU A 38 -1.26 27.40 -13.88
C LEU A 38 -0.67 28.80 -13.74
N VAL A 39 0.28 29.02 -12.83
CA VAL A 39 0.87 30.34 -12.54
C VAL A 39 1.66 30.87 -13.74
N ASN A 40 2.63 30.10 -14.26
CA ASN A 40 3.38 30.45 -15.46
C ASN A 40 4.09 29.23 -16.09
N ARG A 41 4.76 29.43 -17.24
CA ARG A 41 5.49 28.37 -17.97
C ARG A 41 6.64 27.77 -17.16
N ARG A 42 7.32 28.58 -16.33
CA ARG A 42 8.43 28.13 -15.48
C ARG A 42 7.96 27.13 -14.43
N PHE A 43 6.92 27.46 -13.66
CA PHE A 43 6.31 26.54 -12.69
C PHE A 43 5.77 25.27 -13.35
N ARG A 44 5.13 25.41 -14.53
CA ARG A 44 4.64 24.27 -15.30
C ARG A 44 5.77 23.32 -15.73
N SER A 45 6.91 23.87 -16.14
CA SER A 45 8.08 23.08 -16.54
C SER A 45 8.72 22.41 -15.32
N LEU A 46 8.92 23.16 -14.24
CA LEU A 46 9.52 22.68 -12.99
C LEU A 46 8.73 21.52 -12.36
N ILE A 47 7.41 21.60 -12.36
CA ILE A 47 6.56 20.54 -11.79
C ILE A 47 6.57 19.28 -12.69
N ARG A 48 6.78 19.45 -13.99
CA ARG A 48 6.87 18.33 -14.95
C ARG A 48 8.25 17.69 -15.02
N SER A 49 9.30 18.38 -14.58
CA SER A 49 10.68 17.87 -14.67
C SER A 49 11.01 16.82 -13.61
N GLY A 50 10.19 16.68 -12.56
CA GLY A 50 10.48 15.81 -11.41
C GLY A 50 11.51 16.41 -10.43
N GLU A 51 12.09 17.58 -10.73
CA GLU A 51 13.16 18.20 -9.94
C GLU A 51 12.74 18.47 -8.48
N LEU A 52 11.50 18.89 -8.25
CA LEU A 52 10.99 19.09 -6.89
C LEU A 52 10.96 17.78 -6.08
N ASN A 53 10.72 16.63 -6.72
CA ASN A 53 10.75 15.34 -6.05
C ASN A 53 12.18 14.91 -5.72
N GLU A 54 13.13 15.16 -6.62
CA GLU A 54 14.55 14.96 -6.34
C GLU A 54 15.02 15.81 -5.16
N ILE A 55 14.55 17.05 -5.06
CA ILE A 55 14.81 17.90 -3.90
C ILE A 55 14.16 17.32 -2.63
N ARG A 56 12.91 16.86 -2.69
CA ARG A 56 12.22 16.21 -1.56
C ARG A 56 12.98 14.98 -1.08
N LYS A 57 13.45 14.13 -1.99
CA LYS A 57 14.32 12.98 -1.68
C LYS A 57 15.60 13.42 -0.97
N LYS A 58 16.29 14.44 -1.50
CA LYS A 58 17.54 14.97 -0.92
C LYS A 58 17.37 15.56 0.48
N ILE A 59 16.25 16.24 0.75
CA ILE A 59 15.96 16.81 2.08
C ILE A 59 15.29 15.80 3.03
N GLY A 60 15.03 14.57 2.57
CA GLY A 60 14.36 13.54 3.37
C GLY A 60 12.90 13.83 3.69
N LEU A 61 12.22 14.67 2.90
CA LEU A 61 10.80 14.97 3.11
C LEU A 61 9.96 13.78 2.61
N LYS A 62 9.41 13.00 3.54
CA LYS A 62 8.49 11.90 3.24
C LYS A 62 7.06 12.35 3.50
N VAL A 63 6.24 12.40 2.46
CA VAL A 63 4.82 12.76 2.54
C VAL A 63 3.99 11.49 2.36
N PRO A 64 3.30 11.01 3.42
CA PRO A 64 2.44 9.85 3.28
C PRO A 64 1.28 10.14 2.34
N LYS A 65 1.00 9.17 1.48
CA LYS A 65 -0.15 9.13 0.60
C LYS A 65 -0.84 7.78 0.76
N ILE A 66 -2.15 7.80 0.93
CA ILE A 66 -2.99 6.62 1.05
C ILE A 66 -3.77 6.50 -0.26
N PHE A 67 -3.55 5.41 -0.98
CA PHE A 67 -4.27 5.08 -2.20
C PHE A 67 -5.38 4.08 -1.88
N LEU A 68 -6.61 4.42 -2.24
CA LEU A 68 -7.80 3.62 -1.99
C LEU A 68 -8.55 3.31 -3.28
N HIS A 69 -9.14 2.12 -3.32
CA HIS A 69 -10.10 1.73 -4.34
C HIS A 69 -11.36 1.20 -3.70
N SER A 70 -12.46 1.94 -3.89
CA SER A 70 -13.77 1.67 -3.30
C SER A 70 -14.78 1.07 -4.29
N GLY A 71 -14.30 0.52 -5.42
CA GLY A 71 -15.16 -0.09 -6.45
C GLY A 71 -15.67 0.90 -7.51
N GLU A 72 -15.14 2.12 -7.50
CA GLU A 72 -15.27 3.10 -8.58
C GLU A 72 -14.16 2.90 -9.63
N ALA A 73 -14.35 3.39 -10.85
CA ALA A 73 -13.35 3.23 -11.92
C ALA A 73 -11.98 3.89 -11.64
N ARG A 74 -11.87 4.73 -10.61
CA ARG A 74 -10.65 5.49 -10.28
C ARG A 74 -10.14 5.12 -8.89
N TYR A 75 -8.81 5.03 -8.79
CA TYR A 75 -8.13 5.05 -7.50
C TYR A 75 -8.19 6.46 -6.92
N GLN A 76 -8.33 6.57 -5.61
CA GLN A 76 -8.31 7.83 -4.89
C GLN A 76 -6.99 7.94 -4.12
N CYS A 77 -6.37 9.11 -4.14
CA CYS A 77 -5.19 9.40 -3.33
C CYS A 77 -5.54 10.40 -2.23
N TYR A 78 -5.16 10.09 -1.01
CA TYR A 78 -5.41 10.87 0.18
C TYR A 78 -4.10 11.24 0.89
N GLU A 79 -3.92 12.53 1.17
CA GLU A 79 -2.84 13.03 2.02
C GLU A 79 -3.41 13.36 3.42
N PRO A 80 -3.12 12.55 4.46
CA PRO A 80 -3.78 12.67 5.76
C PRO A 80 -3.51 14.00 6.48
N TYR A 81 -2.28 14.50 6.42
CA TYR A 81 -1.91 15.74 7.13
C TYR A 81 -2.48 17.00 6.49
N THR A 82 -2.67 17.00 5.17
CA THR A 82 -3.21 18.14 4.43
C THR A 82 -4.72 18.00 4.21
N ARG A 83 -5.30 16.85 4.56
CA ARG A 83 -6.68 16.44 4.28
C ARG A 83 -7.07 16.64 2.82
N SER A 84 -6.10 16.53 1.92
CA SER A 84 -6.31 16.65 0.48
C SER A 84 -6.68 15.29 -0.10
N CYS A 85 -7.66 15.25 -1.00
CA CYS A 85 -8.06 14.05 -1.72
C CYS A 85 -8.26 14.38 -3.21
N TRP A 86 -7.82 13.48 -4.08
CA TRP A 86 -8.05 13.59 -5.52
C TRP A 86 -8.09 12.22 -6.18
N ASP A 87 -8.74 12.16 -7.33
CA ASP A 87 -8.86 10.93 -8.11
C ASP A 87 -7.66 10.79 -9.06
N LEU A 88 -7.10 9.58 -9.14
CA LEU A 88 -6.10 9.24 -10.13
C LEU A 88 -6.74 9.17 -11.53
N PRO A 89 -5.94 9.31 -12.61
CA PRO A 89 -6.39 8.94 -13.94
C PRO A 89 -6.91 7.50 -13.93
N VAL A 90 -7.93 7.24 -14.76
CA VAL A 90 -8.43 5.89 -14.99
C VAL A 90 -7.25 5.03 -15.46
N CYS A 91 -7.01 3.91 -14.81
CA CYS A 91 -6.03 2.95 -15.28
C CYS A 91 -6.49 2.45 -16.66
N PRO A 92 -5.63 2.38 -17.70
CA PRO A 92 -6.02 1.94 -19.04
C PRO A 92 -6.33 0.44 -19.09
N TYR A 93 -7.39 0.02 -18.40
CA TYR A 93 -8.06 -1.25 -18.56
C TYR A 93 -9.31 -1.02 -19.44
N ASP A 94 -9.84 -2.05 -20.09
CA ASP A 94 -11.05 -1.96 -20.92
C ASP A 94 -12.23 -1.39 -20.11
N GLU A 95 -12.80 -0.23 -20.46
CA GLU A 95 -13.78 0.51 -19.64
C GLU A 95 -15.09 -0.27 -19.37
N THR A 96 -15.25 -1.46 -19.95
CA THR A 96 -16.52 -2.19 -20.05
C THR A 96 -16.82 -3.16 -18.90
N THR A 97 -15.86 -3.51 -18.03
CA THR A 97 -16.14 -4.36 -16.85
C THR A 97 -15.49 -3.85 -15.54
N PRO A 98 -16.14 -4.04 -14.38
CA PRO A 98 -15.57 -3.67 -13.09
C PRO A 98 -14.47 -4.67 -12.71
N TYR A 99 -13.23 -4.35 -13.04
CA TYR A 99 -12.09 -5.16 -12.62
C TYR A 99 -11.72 -4.89 -11.17
N ARG A 100 -11.34 -5.95 -10.44
CA ARG A 100 -10.79 -5.83 -9.09
C ARG A 100 -9.31 -6.21 -9.13
N ALA A 101 -8.43 -5.27 -8.83
CA ALA A 101 -7.02 -5.58 -8.64
C ALA A 101 -6.84 -6.34 -7.33
N ARG A 102 -6.13 -7.46 -7.39
CA ARG A 102 -5.88 -8.30 -6.19
C ARG A 102 -4.89 -7.65 -5.25
N GLU A 103 -3.83 -7.07 -5.80
CA GLU A 103 -2.71 -6.56 -5.01
C GLU A 103 -2.32 -5.17 -5.48
N LEU A 104 -2.20 -4.26 -4.51
CA LEU A 104 -1.72 -2.90 -4.71
C LEU A 104 -0.63 -2.67 -3.69
N PHE A 105 0.59 -2.43 -4.16
CA PHE A 105 1.68 -2.05 -3.28
C PHE A 105 2.52 -0.96 -3.95
N CYS A 106 3.32 -0.32 -3.12
CA CYS A 106 4.06 0.87 -3.48
C CYS A 106 5.55 0.50 -3.54
N LEU A 107 6.31 1.15 -4.42
CA LEU A 107 7.75 0.98 -4.53
C LEU A 107 8.37 2.35 -4.80
N GLY A 108 8.93 2.97 -3.77
CA GLY A 108 9.30 4.38 -3.81
C GLY A 108 8.10 5.25 -4.20
N THR A 109 8.21 5.98 -5.32
CA THR A 109 7.15 6.86 -5.84
C THR A 109 6.25 6.20 -6.90
N HIS A 110 6.38 4.89 -7.10
CA HIS A 110 5.57 4.12 -8.02
C HIS A 110 4.50 3.33 -7.27
N LEU A 111 3.30 3.29 -7.84
CA LEU A 111 2.22 2.43 -7.40
C LEU A 111 2.10 1.28 -8.40
N LEU A 112 2.25 0.04 -7.94
CA LEU A 112 2.18 -1.15 -8.75
C LEU A 112 0.85 -1.86 -8.51
N LEU A 113 0.14 -2.09 -9.60
CA LEU A 113 -1.13 -2.79 -9.67
C LEU A 113 -0.89 -4.18 -10.26
N LEU A 114 -1.11 -5.22 -9.46
CA LEU A 114 -0.91 -6.61 -9.88
C LEU A 114 -2.22 -7.38 -9.88
N GLY A 115 -2.40 -8.21 -10.92
CA GLY A 115 -3.48 -9.19 -11.01
C GLY A 115 -4.84 -8.52 -11.14
N ILE A 116 -5.18 -8.13 -12.37
CA ILE A 116 -6.50 -7.59 -12.71
C ILE A 116 -7.45 -8.78 -12.91
N ILE A 117 -8.47 -8.90 -12.07
CA ILE A 117 -9.51 -9.92 -12.22
C ILE A 117 -10.61 -9.38 -13.15
N ASN A 118 -10.88 -10.11 -14.23
CA ASN A 118 -11.95 -9.84 -15.17
C ASN A 118 -13.25 -10.49 -14.66
N GLY A 119 -14.26 -9.69 -14.32
CA GLY A 119 -15.59 -10.19 -13.97
C GLY A 119 -15.76 -10.69 -12.52
N ASP A 120 -17.01 -11.04 -12.20
CA ASP A 120 -17.44 -11.38 -10.85
C ASP A 120 -16.74 -12.61 -10.29
N CYS A 121 -16.40 -12.52 -9.00
CA CYS A 121 -15.52 -13.44 -8.28
C CYS A 121 -15.96 -14.89 -8.42
N GLY A 122 -15.07 -15.67 -9.02
CA GLY A 122 -15.26 -17.07 -9.24
C GLY A 122 -14.56 -17.98 -8.24
N LEU A 123 -15.20 -18.21 -7.10
CA LEU A 123 -15.54 -19.59 -6.70
C LEU A 123 -16.54 -20.24 -7.73
N CYS A 124 -16.47 -19.76 -8.98
CA CYS A 124 -17.35 -19.69 -10.16
C CYS A 124 -16.50 -19.61 -11.47
N GLY A 125 -15.17 -19.81 -11.44
CA GLY A 125 -14.30 -19.85 -12.64
C GLY A 125 -13.78 -18.49 -13.16
N LEU A 126 -12.65 -18.02 -12.62
CA LEU A 126 -12.04 -16.72 -12.98
C LEU A 126 -11.11 -16.81 -14.20
N GLN A 127 -11.29 -15.93 -15.19
CA GLN A 127 -10.24 -15.48 -16.10
C GLN A 127 -9.57 -14.24 -15.50
N SER A 128 -8.25 -14.25 -15.39
CA SER A 128 -7.48 -13.10 -14.93
C SER A 128 -6.48 -12.75 -16.02
N ASP A 129 -6.22 -11.46 -16.21
CA ASP A 129 -5.08 -10.99 -16.99
C ASP A 129 -3.97 -10.64 -16.01
N SER A 130 -2.76 -11.11 -16.30
CA SER A 130 -1.58 -10.84 -15.46
C SER A 130 -0.95 -9.48 -15.72
N ASP A 131 -1.66 -8.59 -16.42
CA ASP A 131 -1.17 -7.26 -16.74
C ASP A 131 -0.81 -6.52 -15.47
N ILE A 132 0.42 -5.99 -15.47
CA ILE A 132 0.95 -5.20 -14.39
C ILE A 132 0.91 -3.75 -14.83
N TRP A 133 0.26 -2.92 -14.04
CA TRP A 133 0.20 -1.49 -14.30
C TRP A 133 0.99 -0.73 -13.25
N ARG A 134 1.80 0.21 -13.71
CA ARG A 134 2.60 1.08 -12.86
C ARG A 134 2.10 2.51 -13.01
N TYR A 135 1.59 3.06 -11.93
CA TYR A 135 1.29 4.49 -11.86
C TYR A 135 2.52 5.24 -11.37
N GLU A 136 2.93 6.24 -12.14
CA GLU A 136 3.98 7.17 -11.76
C GLU A 136 3.32 8.46 -11.22
N LEU A 137 3.55 8.74 -9.94
CA LEU A 137 2.99 9.92 -9.26
C LEU A 137 3.41 11.23 -9.93
N GLU A 138 4.64 11.30 -10.44
CA GLU A 138 5.23 12.51 -11.02
C GLU A 138 4.56 12.90 -12.34
N LEU A 139 4.31 11.90 -13.18
CA LEU A 139 3.67 12.09 -14.47
C LEU A 139 2.14 12.11 -14.36
N ASN A 140 1.60 11.66 -13.22
CA ASN A 140 0.20 11.41 -12.98
C ASN A 140 -0.40 10.55 -14.11
N ARG A 141 0.25 9.44 -14.41
CA ARG A 141 -0.08 8.55 -15.54
C ARG A 141 0.24 7.10 -15.22
N TRP A 142 -0.55 6.21 -15.81
CA TRP A 142 -0.33 4.78 -15.81
C TRP A 142 0.53 4.35 -16.99
N PHE A 143 1.37 3.36 -16.75
CA PHE A 143 2.23 2.71 -17.73
C PHE A 143 2.07 1.20 -17.60
N ASN A 144 2.12 0.51 -18.75
CA ASN A 144 2.29 -0.93 -18.72
C ASN A 144 3.65 -1.28 -18.10
N SER A 145 3.68 -2.29 -17.25
CA SER A 145 4.85 -2.78 -16.56
C SER A 145 5.13 -4.21 -17.01
N PRO A 146 6.41 -4.64 -17.05
CA PRO A 146 6.73 -6.01 -17.40
C PRO A 146 6.03 -7.00 -16.48
N MET A 147 5.60 -8.11 -17.08
CA MET A 147 4.97 -9.25 -16.41
C MET A 147 5.94 -9.90 -15.43
N MET A 148 5.41 -10.47 -14.35
CA MET A 148 6.16 -11.40 -13.50
C MET A 148 6.68 -12.58 -14.34
N ILE A 149 7.81 -13.15 -13.94
CA ILE A 149 8.40 -14.34 -14.57
C ILE A 149 7.42 -15.51 -14.43
N THR A 150 6.85 -15.68 -13.24
CA THR A 150 5.77 -16.62 -12.97
C THR A 150 4.49 -15.84 -12.62
N PRO A 151 3.56 -15.69 -13.58
CA PRO A 151 2.25 -15.11 -13.33
C PRO A 151 1.50 -15.82 -12.19
N ARG A 152 1.04 -15.05 -11.20
CA ARG A 152 0.52 -15.55 -9.92
C ARG A 152 -0.58 -14.68 -9.35
N PHE A 153 -1.40 -15.24 -8.47
CA PHE A 153 -2.37 -14.53 -7.65
C PHE A 153 -2.30 -14.96 -6.18
N VAL A 154 -2.91 -14.21 -5.26
CA VAL A 154 -2.91 -14.48 -3.79
C VAL A 154 -1.53 -14.73 -3.17
N PHE A 155 -0.54 -13.98 -3.65
CA PHE A 155 0.85 -14.06 -3.23
C PHE A 155 1.16 -12.99 -2.16
N ALA A 156 2.21 -13.20 -1.39
CA ALA A 156 2.75 -12.19 -0.50
C ALA A 156 3.48 -11.12 -1.32
N SER A 157 3.31 -9.84 -0.97
CA SER A 157 4.04 -8.71 -1.58
C SER A 157 4.58 -7.75 -0.51
N ALA A 158 5.73 -7.13 -0.76
CA ALA A 158 6.30 -6.11 0.13
C ALA A 158 7.21 -5.11 -0.62
N ASP A 159 7.18 -3.84 -0.18
CA ASP A 159 8.23 -2.86 -0.49
C ASP A 159 9.46 -3.18 0.37
N CYS A 160 10.54 -3.64 -0.26
CA CYS A 160 11.80 -3.99 0.41
C CYS A 160 12.84 -2.87 0.23
N GLY A 161 12.38 -1.62 0.12
CA GLY A 161 13.22 -0.43 0.02
C GLY A 161 13.56 -0.06 -1.41
N SER A 162 14.56 -0.72 -2.01
CA SER A 162 14.97 -0.45 -3.40
C SER A 162 14.29 -1.33 -4.43
N VAL A 163 13.71 -2.44 -3.99
CA VAL A 163 13.03 -3.42 -4.83
C VAL A 163 11.71 -3.81 -4.18
N ALA A 164 10.77 -4.26 -4.99
CA ALA A 164 9.60 -4.94 -4.48
C ALA A 164 9.79 -6.44 -4.55
N CYS A 165 9.29 -7.16 -3.56
CA CYS A 165 9.35 -8.62 -3.56
C CYS A 165 7.95 -9.21 -3.57
N VAL A 166 7.80 -10.32 -4.31
CA VAL A 166 6.61 -11.16 -4.31
C VAL A 166 7.01 -12.60 -4.05
N ALA A 167 6.17 -13.36 -3.34
CA ALA A 167 6.44 -14.76 -3.04
C ALA A 167 5.16 -15.59 -2.86
N GLY A 168 5.25 -16.85 -3.27
CA GLY A 168 4.13 -17.79 -3.16
C GLY A 168 2.97 -17.42 -4.08
N GLY A 169 1.75 -17.67 -3.64
CA GLY A 169 0.55 -17.53 -4.44
C GLY A 169 0.21 -18.79 -5.23
N GLU A 170 -0.77 -18.66 -6.11
CA GLU A 170 -1.22 -19.71 -7.00
C GLU A 170 -0.93 -19.28 -8.45
N GLN A 171 -0.38 -20.19 -9.24
CA GLN A 171 0.05 -19.88 -10.60
C GLN A 171 -1.14 -19.70 -11.52
N GLN A 172 -1.14 -18.60 -12.29
CA GLN A 172 -2.22 -18.32 -13.24
C GLN A 172 -2.33 -19.42 -14.31
N GLY A 173 -3.57 -19.86 -14.59
CA GLY A 173 -3.85 -20.91 -15.57
C GLY A 173 -3.63 -22.33 -15.04
N SER A 174 -3.31 -22.49 -13.76
CA SER A 174 -3.18 -23.78 -13.06
C SER A 174 -3.70 -23.68 -11.62
N GLU A 175 -3.84 -24.80 -10.93
CA GLU A 175 -4.13 -24.83 -9.48
C GLU A 175 -2.85 -25.01 -8.65
N GLU A 176 -1.66 -24.77 -9.23
CA GLU A 176 -0.39 -24.99 -8.54
C GLU A 176 -0.12 -23.89 -7.51
N VAL A 177 0.00 -24.28 -6.24
CA VAL A 177 0.50 -23.42 -5.16
C VAL A 177 2.02 -23.30 -5.27
N LEU A 178 2.50 -22.06 -5.32
CA LEU A 178 3.89 -21.73 -5.57
C LEU A 178 4.70 -21.61 -4.27
N ASN A 179 5.99 -21.92 -4.37
CA ASN A 179 7.01 -21.49 -3.41
C ASN A 179 8.05 -20.56 -4.06
N SER A 180 7.91 -20.25 -5.35
CA SER A 180 8.81 -19.33 -6.05
C SER A 180 8.64 -17.91 -5.52
N ALA A 181 9.73 -17.15 -5.56
CA ALA A 181 9.76 -15.75 -5.19
C ALA A 181 10.47 -14.94 -6.28
N GLU A 182 10.08 -13.68 -6.43
CA GLU A 182 10.62 -12.77 -7.43
C GLU A 182 10.78 -11.38 -6.83
N LYS A 183 11.73 -10.61 -7.33
CA LYS A 183 11.87 -9.19 -7.02
C LYS A 183 11.74 -8.36 -8.29
N TYR A 184 11.09 -7.22 -8.17
CA TYR A 184 11.00 -6.20 -9.22
C TYR A 184 11.98 -5.07 -8.93
N ASN A 185 12.86 -4.82 -9.89
CA ASN A 185 13.76 -3.68 -9.86
C ASN A 185 13.15 -2.52 -10.68
N PRO A 186 12.86 -1.36 -10.05
CA PRO A 186 12.23 -0.24 -10.72
C PRO A 186 13.17 0.52 -11.66
N GLU A 187 14.48 0.40 -11.46
CA GLU A 187 15.50 1.06 -12.31
C GLU A 187 15.65 0.33 -13.64
N SER A 188 15.83 -0.99 -13.60
CA SER A 188 15.90 -1.83 -14.80
C SER A 188 14.52 -2.12 -15.39
N LYS A 189 13.44 -1.88 -14.63
CA LYS A 189 12.05 -2.23 -14.97
C LYS A 189 11.98 -3.70 -15.37
N SER A 190 12.47 -4.59 -14.51
CA SER A 190 12.49 -6.02 -14.78
C SER A 190 12.25 -6.82 -13.50
N TRP A 191 11.71 -8.02 -13.67
CA TRP A 191 11.62 -9.02 -12.62
C TRP A 191 12.85 -9.92 -12.62
N GLU A 192 13.32 -10.28 -11.44
CA GLU A 192 14.42 -11.21 -11.21
C GLU A 192 13.94 -12.30 -10.26
N SER A 193 14.30 -13.55 -10.53
CA SER A 193 13.99 -14.66 -9.62
C SER A 193 14.81 -14.56 -8.34
N LEU A 194 14.15 -14.87 -7.22
CA LEU A 194 14.79 -15.15 -5.94
C LEU A 194 14.85 -16.67 -5.73
N PRO A 195 15.68 -17.17 -4.79
CA PRO A 195 15.56 -18.53 -4.32
C PRO A 195 14.12 -18.85 -3.89
N SER A 196 13.69 -20.08 -4.12
CA SER A 196 12.36 -20.51 -3.68
C SER A 196 12.28 -20.64 -2.16
N MET A 197 11.11 -20.34 -1.59
CA MET A 197 10.77 -20.62 -0.20
C MET A 197 10.81 -22.13 0.08
N ASN A 198 10.96 -22.48 1.36
CA ASN A 198 10.99 -23.86 1.83
C ASN A 198 9.61 -24.51 1.73
N ARG A 199 8.52 -23.75 1.92
CA ARG A 199 7.15 -24.23 1.81
C ARG A 199 6.36 -23.47 0.75
N ARG A 200 5.54 -24.20 0.00
CA ARG A 200 4.53 -23.62 -0.90
C ARG A 200 3.44 -22.99 -0.05
N ARG A 201 2.98 -21.82 -0.48
CA ARG A 201 1.93 -21.09 0.22
C ARG A 201 1.19 -20.11 -0.67
N CYS A 202 -0.13 -20.02 -0.51
CA CYS A 202 -0.97 -18.98 -1.09
C CYS A 202 -1.83 -18.31 0.00
N PHE A 203 -2.49 -17.19 -0.31
CA PHE A 203 -3.18 -16.34 0.67
C PHE A 203 -2.26 -15.89 1.82
N CYS A 204 -0.98 -15.66 1.53
CA CYS A 204 0.04 -15.33 2.52
C CYS A 204 0.36 -13.82 2.52
N SER A 205 0.95 -13.31 3.61
CA SER A 205 1.27 -11.88 3.74
C SER A 205 2.75 -11.61 3.60
N GLY A 206 3.08 -10.60 2.81
CA GLY A 206 4.45 -10.10 2.62
C GLY A 206 4.69 -8.87 3.49
N LEU A 207 5.84 -8.84 4.16
CA LEU A 207 6.22 -7.77 5.08
C LEU A 207 7.72 -7.52 4.96
N TYR A 208 8.14 -6.28 5.15
CA TYR A 208 9.56 -5.94 5.24
C TYR A 208 9.86 -5.47 6.67
N MET A 209 10.71 -6.20 7.37
CA MET A 209 11.20 -5.86 8.71
C MET A 209 12.64 -6.36 8.85
N ASP A 210 13.44 -5.76 9.72
CA ASP A 210 14.82 -6.21 10.00
C ASP A 210 15.69 -6.35 8.73
N SER A 211 15.45 -5.51 7.73
CA SER A 211 16.07 -5.57 6.40
C SER A 211 15.91 -6.92 5.68
N LYS A 212 14.83 -7.65 5.97
CA LYS A 212 14.50 -8.95 5.38
C LYS A 212 13.06 -8.96 4.88
N PHE A 213 12.81 -9.81 3.89
CA PHE A 213 11.46 -10.01 3.35
C PHE A 213 10.79 -11.19 4.04
N TYR A 214 9.75 -10.92 4.84
CA TYR A 214 8.98 -11.92 5.58
C TYR A 214 7.73 -12.31 4.81
N VAL A 215 7.46 -13.61 4.79
CA VAL A 215 6.24 -14.21 4.24
C VAL A 215 5.58 -15.03 5.32
N ILE A 216 4.38 -14.63 5.75
CA ILE A 216 3.71 -15.23 6.91
C ILE A 216 2.32 -15.76 6.58
N GLY A 217 1.97 -16.87 7.22
CA GLY A 217 0.66 -17.49 7.10
C GLY A 217 0.35 -18.06 5.72
N GLY A 218 -0.93 -18.02 5.39
CA GLY A 218 -1.50 -18.63 4.19
C GLY A 218 -1.82 -20.11 4.35
N ILE A 219 -2.08 -20.75 3.21
CA ILE A 219 -2.37 -22.18 3.11
C ILE A 219 -1.37 -22.88 2.19
N ASN A 220 -1.05 -24.13 2.48
CA ASN A 220 -0.17 -24.94 1.64
C ASN A 220 -0.93 -25.59 0.45
N GLU A 221 -0.22 -26.39 -0.34
CA GLU A 221 -0.77 -27.16 -1.46
C GLU A 221 -1.87 -28.17 -1.06
N ASN A 222 -1.87 -28.63 0.19
CA ASN A 222 -2.87 -29.54 0.74
C ASN A 222 -4.07 -28.78 1.36
N ARG A 223 -4.07 -27.44 1.30
CA ARG A 223 -5.05 -26.53 1.92
C ARG A 223 -5.01 -26.52 3.46
N ASP A 224 -3.91 -26.98 4.06
CA ASP A 224 -3.67 -26.82 5.49
C ASP A 224 -3.24 -25.38 5.81
N LEU A 225 -3.74 -24.85 6.93
CA LEU A 225 -3.33 -23.55 7.45
C LEU A 225 -1.88 -23.60 7.92
N LEU A 226 -1.09 -22.61 7.50
CA LEU A 226 0.31 -22.50 7.92
C LEU A 226 0.44 -21.56 9.12
N THR A 227 0.92 -22.11 10.24
CA THR A 227 1.29 -21.31 11.42
C THR A 227 2.71 -20.73 11.31
N CYS A 228 3.55 -21.30 10.44
CA CYS A 228 4.92 -20.82 10.22
C CYS A 228 4.99 -19.64 9.24
N GLY A 229 5.95 -18.76 9.48
CA GLY A 229 6.44 -17.79 8.50
C GLY A 229 7.81 -18.20 7.94
N GLU A 230 8.28 -17.47 6.96
CA GLU A 230 9.63 -17.56 6.43
C GLU A 230 10.18 -16.16 6.22
N CYS A 231 11.49 -15.96 6.39
CA CYS A 231 12.13 -14.69 6.05
C CYS A 231 13.28 -14.92 5.08
N TYR A 232 13.36 -14.06 4.06
CA TYR A 232 14.43 -14.04 3.09
C TYR A 232 15.48 -13.01 3.49
N ASP A 233 16.70 -13.50 3.66
CA ASP A 233 17.88 -12.71 3.95
C ASP A 233 18.56 -12.29 2.63
N PHE A 234 18.53 -11.00 2.31
CA PHE A 234 19.09 -10.47 1.07
C PHE A 234 20.62 -10.59 1.01
N GLU A 235 21.32 -10.58 2.15
CA GLU A 235 22.78 -10.69 2.19
C GLU A 235 23.24 -12.12 1.99
N ARG A 236 22.54 -13.07 2.64
CA ARG A 236 22.87 -14.50 2.59
C ARG A 236 22.21 -15.22 1.42
N ASN A 237 21.23 -14.59 0.77
CA ASN A 237 20.45 -15.14 -0.33
C ASN A 237 19.78 -16.48 0.04
N VAL A 238 19.18 -16.56 1.22
CA VAL A 238 18.53 -17.78 1.75
C VAL A 238 17.22 -17.46 2.46
N TRP A 239 16.30 -18.44 2.44
CA TRP A 239 15.07 -18.42 3.22
C TRP A 239 15.25 -19.16 4.54
N GLU A 240 14.87 -18.53 5.65
CA GLU A 240 14.87 -19.12 6.99
C GLU A 240 13.43 -19.34 7.47
N LEU A 241 13.11 -20.57 7.90
CA LEU A 241 11.81 -20.93 8.42
C LEU A 241 11.64 -20.41 9.86
N ILE A 242 10.52 -19.75 10.12
CA ILE A 242 10.11 -19.25 11.44
C ILE A 242 8.89 -20.05 11.90
N PRO A 243 9.05 -21.01 12.82
CA PRO A 243 7.94 -21.81 13.31
C PRO A 243 6.98 -20.97 14.17
N ASN A 244 5.70 -21.36 14.21
CA ASN A 244 4.70 -20.87 15.17
C ASN A 244 4.55 -19.34 15.22
N MET A 245 4.66 -18.66 14.07
CA MET A 245 4.51 -17.22 13.98
C MET A 245 3.04 -16.77 14.05
N ILE A 246 2.11 -17.66 13.71
CA ILE A 246 0.66 -17.45 13.83
C ILE A 246 0.12 -18.47 14.84
N GLU A 247 -0.73 -18.01 15.76
CA GLU A 247 -1.44 -18.84 16.73
C GLU A 247 -2.30 -19.89 16.00
N ASP A 248 -2.19 -21.16 16.41
CA ASP A 248 -3.02 -22.25 15.92
C ASP A 248 -4.42 -22.14 16.53
N ASP A 249 -5.32 -21.45 15.83
CA ASP A 249 -6.70 -21.25 16.27
C ASP A 249 -7.65 -22.07 15.37
N PRO A 250 -8.31 -23.10 15.92
CA PRO A 250 -9.22 -23.97 15.17
C PRO A 250 -10.47 -23.25 14.64
N SER A 251 -10.74 -22.02 15.08
CA SER A 251 -11.81 -21.17 14.54
C SER A 251 -11.42 -20.42 13.27
N ARG A 252 -10.12 -20.37 12.91
CA ARG A 252 -9.65 -19.74 11.67
C ARG A 252 -10.09 -20.57 10.46
N THR A 253 -10.88 -19.96 9.60
CA THR A 253 -11.25 -20.50 8.29
C THR A 253 -10.38 -19.90 7.18
N VAL A 254 -10.27 -20.59 6.04
CA VAL A 254 -9.53 -20.08 4.85
C VAL A 254 -10.03 -18.68 4.42
N LEU A 255 -11.33 -18.40 4.55
CA LEU A 255 -11.91 -17.09 4.23
C LEU A 255 -11.54 -16.01 5.25
N SER A 256 -11.42 -16.35 6.54
CA SER A 256 -10.90 -15.44 7.58
C SER A 256 -9.37 -15.29 7.56
N SER A 257 -8.69 -16.13 6.78
CA SER A 257 -7.24 -16.28 6.82
C SER A 257 -6.47 -15.37 5.87
N GLN A 258 -7.10 -14.35 5.25
CA GLN A 258 -6.41 -13.32 4.46
C GLN A 258 -5.59 -12.44 5.41
N PRO A 259 -4.33 -12.79 5.75
CA PRO A 259 -3.61 -12.09 6.80
C PRO A 259 -3.12 -10.73 6.28
N GLN A 260 -3.10 -10.55 4.95
CA GLN A 260 -2.55 -9.40 4.23
C GLN A 260 -3.19 -8.08 4.62
N ASP A 261 -4.45 -8.15 5.07
CA ASP A 261 -5.26 -6.98 5.40
C ASP A 261 -5.15 -6.57 6.86
N PHE A 262 -4.58 -7.43 7.72
CA PHE A 262 -4.57 -7.22 9.18
C PHE A 262 -3.17 -7.17 9.78
N VAL A 263 -2.13 -7.25 8.96
CA VAL A 263 -0.74 -7.15 9.41
C VAL A 263 -0.07 -5.88 8.89
N ALA A 264 0.77 -5.28 9.71
CA ALA A 264 1.57 -4.12 9.33
C ALA A 264 2.86 -4.09 10.15
N VAL A 265 3.92 -3.53 9.57
CA VAL A 265 5.21 -3.33 10.26
C VAL A 265 5.42 -1.86 10.52
N VAL A 266 5.66 -1.49 11.78
CA VAL A 266 5.98 -0.12 12.19
C VAL A 266 7.20 -0.18 13.09
N ASN A 267 8.23 0.64 12.80
CA ASN A 267 9.47 0.68 13.57
C ASN A 267 10.13 -0.71 13.74
N ASN A 268 10.17 -1.52 12.68
CA ASN A 268 10.62 -2.92 12.67
C ASN A 268 9.81 -3.89 13.55
N GLU A 269 8.70 -3.46 14.14
CA GLU A 269 7.82 -4.31 14.93
C GLU A 269 6.61 -4.74 14.11
N LEU A 270 6.29 -6.03 14.17
CA LEU A 270 5.16 -6.60 13.45
C LEU A 270 3.90 -6.54 14.32
N TYR A 271 2.86 -5.91 13.78
CA TYR A 271 1.55 -5.80 14.39
C TYR A 271 0.51 -6.61 13.63
N TYR A 272 -0.45 -7.16 14.38
CA TYR A 272 -1.61 -7.88 13.87
C TYR A 272 -2.87 -7.35 14.53
N LEU A 273 -3.90 -7.05 13.74
CA LEU A 273 -5.23 -6.71 14.24
C LEU A 273 -6.12 -7.95 14.22
N ASP A 274 -6.48 -8.44 15.41
CA ASP A 274 -7.49 -9.47 15.52
C ASP A 274 -8.88 -8.85 15.38
N VAL A 275 -9.48 -8.99 14.21
CA VAL A 275 -10.72 -8.30 13.83
C VAL A 275 -11.90 -8.60 14.76
N PRO A 276 -12.22 -9.86 15.10
CA PRO A 276 -13.38 -10.17 15.94
C PRO A 276 -13.22 -9.62 17.37
N SER A 277 -12.03 -9.73 17.97
CA SER A 277 -11.79 -9.25 19.34
C SER A 277 -11.39 -7.77 19.42
N ARG A 278 -11.02 -7.18 18.27
CA ARG A 278 -10.45 -5.84 18.10
C ARG A 278 -9.09 -5.64 18.73
N HIS A 279 -8.42 -6.70 19.17
CA HIS A 279 -7.12 -6.58 19.81
C HIS A 279 -6.04 -6.26 18.77
N LEU A 280 -5.27 -5.21 19.03
CA LEU A 280 -4.01 -4.98 18.37
C LEU A 280 -2.94 -5.78 19.13
N LYS A 281 -2.29 -6.70 18.44
CA LYS A 281 -1.20 -7.52 18.97
C LYS A 281 0.14 -7.12 18.33
N VAL A 282 1.23 -7.23 19.07
CA VAL A 282 2.60 -7.11 18.57
C VAL A 282 3.32 -8.45 18.69
N TYR A 283 4.13 -8.80 17.69
CA TYR A 283 4.91 -10.02 17.68
C TYR A 283 6.22 -9.85 18.44
N LEU A 284 6.42 -10.65 19.47
CA LEU A 284 7.65 -10.69 20.26
C LEU A 284 8.61 -11.71 19.65
N LYS A 285 9.65 -11.19 18.97
CA LYS A 285 10.62 -12.00 18.21
C LYS A 285 11.40 -13.00 19.08
N ASN A 286 11.66 -12.64 20.35
CA ASN A 286 12.52 -13.42 21.26
C ASN A 286 11.95 -14.79 21.66
N ASN A 287 10.62 -14.88 21.74
CA ASN A 287 9.91 -16.09 22.19
C ASN A 287 8.83 -16.54 21.18
N SER A 288 8.73 -15.86 20.03
CA SER A 288 7.76 -16.13 18.98
C SER A 288 6.30 -16.09 19.47
N THR A 289 5.96 -15.15 20.36
CA THR A 289 4.59 -14.98 20.87
C THR A 289 3.99 -13.63 20.51
N TRP A 290 2.69 -13.47 20.72
CA TRP A 290 1.99 -12.20 20.52
C TRP A 290 1.59 -11.57 21.85
N LYS A 291 1.88 -10.28 22.02
CA LYS A 291 1.42 -9.46 23.16
C LYS A 291 0.30 -8.53 22.70
N ILE A 292 -0.78 -8.42 23.47
CA ILE A 292 -1.83 -7.41 23.23
C ILE A 292 -1.28 -6.05 23.68
N VAL A 293 -1.34 -5.06 22.80
CA VAL A 293 -0.87 -3.68 23.06
C VAL A 293 -2.00 -2.65 23.04
N GLY A 294 -3.22 -3.06 22.70
CA GLY A 294 -4.38 -2.18 22.72
C GLY A 294 -5.59 -2.77 22.02
N ARG A 295 -6.62 -1.93 21.84
CA ARG A 295 -7.85 -2.32 21.16
C ARG A 295 -8.29 -1.23 20.18
N ALA A 296 -8.71 -1.62 18.98
CA ALA A 296 -9.27 -0.69 18.00
C ALA A 296 -10.58 -0.05 18.52
N PRO A 297 -10.89 1.22 18.16
CA PRO A 297 -12.06 1.94 18.64
C PRO A 297 -13.39 1.18 18.47
N ALA A 298 -14.28 1.26 19.46
CA ALA A 298 -15.58 0.57 19.43
C ALA A 298 -16.59 1.19 18.44
N SER A 299 -16.33 2.39 17.94
CA SER A 299 -17.18 3.09 16.97
C SER A 299 -17.06 2.56 15.54
N ILE A 300 -16.17 1.60 15.31
CA ILE A 300 -15.83 1.06 13.99
C ILE A 300 -16.63 -0.20 13.71
N GLU A 301 -17.17 -0.31 12.50
CA GLU A 301 -17.73 -1.55 11.97
C GLU A 301 -16.61 -2.35 11.32
N LEU A 302 -16.35 -3.53 11.86
CA LEU A 302 -15.36 -4.45 11.36
C LEU A 302 -16.08 -5.66 10.77
N PHE A 303 -16.12 -5.73 9.45
CA PHE A 303 -16.63 -6.89 8.74
C PHE A 303 -15.57 -8.01 8.77
N GLU A 304 -16.01 -9.25 8.94
CA GLU A 304 -15.13 -10.42 8.93
C GLU A 304 -14.40 -10.55 7.59
N GLY A 305 -13.16 -10.03 7.53
CA GLY A 305 -12.24 -10.26 6.41
C GLY A 305 -12.27 -9.23 5.28
N TRP A 306 -13.27 -8.35 5.19
CA TRP A 306 -13.54 -7.59 3.97
C TRP A 306 -13.81 -6.11 4.22
N GLY A 307 -13.08 -5.22 3.54
CA GLY A 307 -13.26 -3.77 3.68
C GLY A 307 -12.59 -3.13 4.91
N VAL A 308 -11.76 -3.89 5.63
CA VAL A 308 -10.91 -3.39 6.70
C VAL A 308 -9.46 -3.56 6.27
N LYS A 309 -8.64 -2.52 6.38
CA LYS A 309 -7.22 -2.54 6.01
C LYS A 309 -6.37 -1.94 7.12
N LEU A 310 -5.39 -2.69 7.61
CA LEU A 310 -4.32 -2.21 8.48
C LEU A 310 -3.06 -2.01 7.63
N LYS A 311 -2.48 -0.82 7.65
CA LYS A 311 -1.24 -0.51 6.93
C LYS A 311 -0.29 0.31 7.79
N SER A 312 1.00 0.28 7.46
CA SER A 312 2.02 1.14 8.06
C SER A 312 2.05 2.49 7.36
N LEU A 313 2.26 3.55 8.13
CA LEU A 313 2.32 4.94 7.68
C LEU A 313 3.48 5.64 8.38
N GLY A 314 4.71 5.38 7.94
CA GLY A 314 5.90 5.84 8.65
C GLY A 314 6.02 5.18 10.01
N ASP A 315 5.94 5.97 11.07
CA ASP A 315 5.97 5.55 12.48
C ASP A 315 4.57 5.32 13.08
N GLU A 316 3.50 5.50 12.30
CA GLU A 316 2.11 5.26 12.70
C GLU A 316 1.55 3.99 12.01
N LEU A 317 0.56 3.37 12.66
CA LEU A 317 -0.39 2.46 12.01
C LEU A 317 -1.60 3.25 11.53
N VAL A 318 -2.12 2.89 10.35
CA VAL A 318 -3.41 3.35 9.86
C VAL A 318 -4.38 2.19 9.71
N LEU A 319 -5.53 2.30 10.35
CA LEU A 319 -6.67 1.40 10.21
C LEU A 319 -7.75 2.08 9.39
N ILE A 320 -8.10 1.49 8.26
CA ILE A 320 -9.10 2.00 7.32
C ILE A 320 -10.28 1.05 7.32
N CYS A 321 -11.46 1.57 7.63
CA CYS A 321 -12.64 0.77 7.99
C CYS A 321 -13.93 1.61 7.85
N ARG A 322 -15.10 1.03 8.15
CA ARG A 322 -16.40 1.72 8.11
C ARG A 322 -16.88 2.11 9.51
N THR A 323 -17.85 3.02 9.61
CA THR A 323 -18.44 3.47 10.89
C THR A 323 -19.80 2.81 11.16
N LEU A 324 -20.11 2.59 12.44
CA LEU A 324 -21.40 2.04 12.90
C LEU A 324 -22.52 3.11 13.06
N ARG A 325 -22.29 4.40 12.77
CA ARG A 325 -23.25 5.47 13.14
C ARG A 325 -24.53 5.48 12.29
N LYS A 326 -25.64 5.85 12.95
CA LYS A 326 -27.03 6.01 12.46
C LYS A 326 -27.27 7.04 11.34
N HIS A 327 -26.22 7.64 10.77
CA HIS A 327 -26.35 8.65 9.70
C HIS A 327 -25.95 8.04 8.35
N PRO A 328 -26.75 8.21 7.28
CA PRO A 328 -26.53 7.56 5.98
C PRO A 328 -25.38 8.17 5.14
N THR A 329 -24.46 8.92 5.75
CA THR A 329 -23.50 9.79 5.04
C THR A 329 -22.05 9.69 5.52
N LEU A 330 -21.70 8.79 6.45
CA LEU A 330 -20.30 8.61 6.87
C LEU A 330 -19.73 7.33 6.23
N ASP A 331 -18.82 7.51 5.28
CA ASP A 331 -18.51 6.51 4.24
C ASP A 331 -17.24 5.68 4.52
N ILE A 332 -16.15 6.29 5.00
CA ILE A 332 -14.88 5.63 5.37
C ILE A 332 -14.27 6.31 6.60
N LEU A 333 -13.72 5.53 7.54
CA LEU A 333 -12.97 6.00 8.70
C LEU A 333 -11.49 5.62 8.56
N MET A 334 -10.62 6.57 8.90
CA MET A 334 -9.19 6.33 9.08
C MET A 334 -8.81 6.59 10.53
N CYS A 335 -8.28 5.57 11.20
CA CYS A 335 -7.79 5.67 12.56
C CYS A 335 -6.28 5.52 12.56
N PHE A 336 -5.60 6.41 13.27
CA PHE A 336 -4.14 6.45 13.34
C PHE A 336 -3.70 6.17 14.77
N CYS A 337 -2.62 5.43 14.93
CA CYS A 337 -1.98 5.31 16.23
C CYS A 337 -0.48 5.12 16.09
N THR A 338 0.29 5.52 17.11
CA THR A 338 1.72 5.25 17.21
C THR A 338 1.89 4.06 18.16
N PRO A 339 2.03 2.83 17.65
CA PRO A 339 2.13 1.67 18.52
C PRO A 339 3.54 1.55 19.10
N SER A 340 3.66 0.89 20.25
CA SER A 340 4.93 0.47 20.82
C SER A 340 4.75 -0.85 21.58
N PRO A 341 5.73 -1.77 21.54
CA PRO A 341 5.69 -3.01 22.34
C PRO A 341 5.61 -2.77 23.85
N GLU A 342 6.11 -1.63 24.30
CA GLU A 342 6.14 -1.23 25.71
C GLU A 342 4.77 -0.77 26.23
N LEU A 343 3.89 -0.35 25.33
CA LEU A 343 2.54 0.09 25.69
C LEU A 343 1.64 -1.11 25.99
N ASP A 344 0.77 -0.93 26.97
CA ASP A 344 -0.30 -1.88 27.27
C ASP A 344 -1.65 -1.42 26.67
N ASN A 345 -1.76 -0.14 26.31
CA ASN A 345 -2.91 0.39 25.60
C ASN A 345 -2.51 1.52 24.66
N VAL A 346 -2.74 1.33 23.37
CA VAL A 346 -2.50 2.30 22.32
C VAL A 346 -3.70 3.24 22.15
N GLU A 347 -3.42 4.55 22.08
CA GLU A 347 -4.44 5.56 21.79
C GLU A 347 -4.63 5.75 20.28
N TRP A 348 -5.89 5.78 19.85
CA TRP A 348 -6.26 5.94 18.45
C TRP A 348 -6.81 7.35 18.18
N ARG A 349 -6.20 8.05 17.24
CA ARG A 349 -6.72 9.29 16.66
C ARG A 349 -7.63 8.96 15.48
N VAL A 350 -8.91 9.29 15.62
CA VAL A 350 -9.91 9.08 14.55
C VAL A 350 -9.95 10.31 13.64
N LEU A 351 -9.83 10.08 12.34
CA LEU A 351 -10.15 11.06 11.31
C LEU A 351 -11.39 10.56 10.55
N GLU A 352 -12.49 11.28 10.71
CA GLU A 352 -13.71 11.05 9.94
C GLU A 352 -13.50 11.56 8.51
N PHE A 353 -13.77 10.71 7.51
CA PHE A 353 -13.72 11.08 6.10
C PHE A 353 -15.13 10.97 5.50
N ASP A 354 -15.71 12.13 5.20
CA ASP A 354 -17.01 12.26 4.53
C ASP A 354 -16.75 12.49 3.05
N ARG A 355 -17.23 11.57 2.21
CA ARG A 355 -17.33 11.83 0.77
C ARG A 355 -18.44 10.99 0.18
N GLN A 356 -19.51 11.68 -0.23
CA GLN A 356 -20.73 11.26 -0.97
C GLN A 356 -20.52 10.19 -2.08
N GLY A 357 -20.02 9.02 -1.74
CA GLY A 357 -19.71 7.91 -2.63
C GLY A 357 -20.83 6.88 -2.59
N ARG A 358 -21.25 6.39 -3.77
CA ARG A 358 -22.35 5.42 -3.88
C ARG A 358 -21.93 3.98 -3.56
N ASN A 359 -20.64 3.71 -3.41
CA ASN A 359 -20.10 2.36 -3.22
C ASN A 359 -19.20 2.28 -1.99
N LEU A 360 -19.52 1.34 -1.09
CA LEU A 360 -19.15 1.39 0.34
C LEU A 360 -18.11 0.33 0.72
N PHE A 361 -17.34 -0.19 -0.24
CA PHE A 361 -16.46 -1.34 0.00
C PHE A 361 -15.01 -1.06 -0.41
N ILE A 362 -14.09 -1.12 0.55
CA ILE A 362 -12.65 -0.96 0.29
C ILE A 362 -12.12 -2.26 -0.32
N HIS A 363 -11.92 -2.26 -1.63
CA HIS A 363 -11.35 -3.40 -2.34
C HIS A 363 -9.84 -3.46 -2.18
N ASN A 364 -9.16 -2.32 -2.28
CA ASN A 364 -7.71 -2.28 -2.22
C ASN A 364 -7.20 -0.99 -1.55
N CYS A 365 -6.04 -1.09 -0.90
CA CYS A 365 -5.38 0.00 -0.20
C CYS A 365 -3.86 -0.15 -0.24
N CYS A 366 -3.15 0.90 -0.64
CA CYS A 366 -1.70 1.02 -0.46
C CYS A 366 -1.35 2.31 0.27
N VAL A 367 -0.28 2.26 1.05
CA VAL A 367 0.36 3.44 1.62
C VAL A 367 1.70 3.66 0.95
N MET A 368 1.94 4.88 0.51
CA MET A 368 3.19 5.32 -0.11
C MET A 368 3.84 6.41 0.75
N MET A 369 5.13 6.26 1.03
CA MET A 369 5.95 7.30 1.63
C MET A 369 6.76 7.98 0.53
N ALA A 370 6.21 9.03 -0.08
CA ALA A 370 6.75 9.69 -1.28
C ALA A 370 7.53 10.97 -1.00
#